data_AF-A0A2V9LNS9-F1
#
_entry.id   AF-A0A2V9LNS9-F1
#
_cell.length_a   1.000
_cell.length_b   1.000
_cell.length_c   1.000
_cell.angle_alpha   90.00
_cell.angle_beta   90.00
_cell.angle_gamma   90.00
#
_symmetry.space_group_name_H-M   'P 1'
#
loop_
_entity.id
_entity.type
_entity.pdbx_description
1 polymer ?
#
loop_
_entity_poly.entity_id
_entity_poly.type
_entity_poly.pdbx_seq_one_letter_code
_entity_poly.pdbx_strand_id
1 'polypeptide(L)'
;MSALIGGILRPFSGHNAMLSLVPLSALVGMGMLWVFRRTSNQEGIRNVKARLQARIYEMRLFVDEPLLVWQAQWGLISANVRYIGMMMVPALVMTAPMILVFGQLECFYGYTPLEPGKTAIVTVQMKSTGIGLTPALRAPEGIVVETPPVHVDGGRQVSWRIRALRPIAGDLQLVFPDETLKKSVHAGRGPQYLSERRVSSALDLLWYPGENRLAAGSVDWIELHYPQATVSALGLDLHWLIWLLALSMLSALLLKGRFRVSF
;
A
#
# COMPACT_ATOMS: atom_id res chain seq x y z
N MET A 1 -15.76 1.81 -3.64
CA MET A 1 -14.92 1.17 -2.60
C MET A 1 -14.07 2.20 -1.84
N SER A 2 -13.43 3.15 -2.52
CA SER A 2 -12.66 4.24 -1.87
C SER A 2 -13.46 5.04 -0.84
N ALA A 3 -14.73 5.34 -1.14
CA ALA A 3 -15.61 6.06 -0.22
C ALA A 3 -15.90 5.30 1.09
N LEU A 4 -15.94 3.96 1.06
CA LEU A 4 -16.25 3.15 2.24
C LEU A 4 -15.05 3.08 3.20
N ILE A 5 -13.86 2.76 2.69
CA ILE A 5 -12.65 2.67 3.51
C ILE A 5 -12.23 4.07 3.97
N GLY A 6 -12.29 5.07 3.09
CA GLY A 6 -12.07 6.47 3.46
C GLY A 6 -13.07 6.93 4.53
N GLY A 7 -14.34 6.52 4.44
CA GLY A 7 -15.36 6.80 5.45
C GLY A 7 -15.04 6.21 6.82
N ILE A 8 -14.55 4.98 6.86
CA ILE A 8 -14.16 4.28 8.11
C ILE A 8 -12.91 4.90 8.75
N LEU A 9 -11.95 5.35 7.93
CA LEU A 9 -10.68 5.90 8.42
C LEU A 9 -10.74 7.39 8.75
N ARG A 10 -11.68 8.15 8.16
CA ARG A 10 -11.92 9.57 8.48
C ARG A 10 -12.01 9.91 9.98
N PRO A 11 -12.76 9.18 10.84
CA PRO A 11 -12.82 9.51 12.27
C PRO A 11 -11.47 9.36 12.99
N PHE A 12 -10.55 8.56 12.44
CA PHE A 12 -9.20 8.38 12.99
C PHE A 12 -8.19 9.41 12.47
N SER A 13 -8.62 10.32 11.59
CA SER A 13 -7.75 11.40 11.11
C SER A 13 -7.28 12.29 12.27
N GLY A 14 -6.01 12.68 12.23
CA GLY A 14 -5.38 13.51 13.26
C GLY A 14 -5.02 12.79 14.57
N HIS A 15 -5.43 11.53 14.75
CA HIS A 15 -5.10 10.73 15.95
C HIS A 15 -3.85 9.85 15.71
N ASN A 16 -3.36 9.18 16.75
CA ASN A 16 -2.25 8.25 16.61
C ASN A 16 -2.62 7.11 15.63
N ALA A 17 -1.80 6.93 14.59
CA ALA A 17 -1.99 5.91 13.56
C ALA A 17 -2.20 4.49 14.12
N MET A 18 -1.62 4.18 15.29
CA MET A 18 -1.78 2.88 15.93
C MET A 18 -3.22 2.55 16.33
N LEU A 19 -4.04 3.55 16.65
CA LEU A 19 -5.44 3.34 17.08
C LEU A 19 -6.29 2.71 15.99
N SER A 20 -6.06 3.09 14.74
CA SER A 20 -6.74 2.52 13.57
C SER A 20 -5.97 1.34 12.98
N LEU A 21 -4.64 1.32 13.10
CA LEU A 21 -3.81 0.26 12.53
C LEU A 21 -3.96 -1.06 13.27
N VAL A 22 -3.99 -1.06 14.61
CA VAL A 22 -4.15 -2.29 15.42
C VAL A 22 -5.44 -3.06 15.10
N PRO A 23 -6.65 -2.47 15.15
CA PRO A 23 -7.87 -3.20 14.83
C PRO A 23 -7.90 -3.66 13.37
N LEU A 24 -7.37 -2.86 12.45
CA LEU A 24 -7.26 -3.22 11.05
C LEU A 24 -6.33 -4.42 10.83
N SER A 25 -5.15 -4.42 11.47
CA SER A 25 -4.22 -5.56 11.46
C SER A 25 -4.86 -6.82 12.01
N ALA A 26 -5.65 -6.72 13.08
CA ALA A 26 -6.37 -7.86 13.63
C ALA A 26 -7.40 -8.44 12.64
N LEU A 27 -8.15 -7.57 11.94
CA LEU A 27 -9.07 -7.97 10.88
C LEU A 27 -8.34 -8.65 9.72
N VAL A 28 -7.21 -8.09 9.28
CA VAL A 28 -6.36 -8.68 8.23
C VAL A 28 -5.85 -10.06 8.66
N GLY A 29 -5.34 -10.20 9.89
CA GLY A 29 -4.88 -11.48 10.43
C GLY A 29 -6.01 -12.52 10.53
N MET A 30 -7.22 -12.10 10.90
CA MET A 30 -8.40 -12.97 10.92
C MET A 30 -8.81 -13.41 9.50
N GLY A 31 -8.79 -12.47 8.54
CA GLY A 31 -9.02 -12.75 7.12
C GLY A 31 -8.00 -13.74 6.55
N MET A 32 -6.71 -13.58 6.89
CA MET A 32 -5.66 -14.53 6.55
C MET A 32 -6.00 -15.93 7.06
N LEU A 33 -6.32 -16.09 8.34
CA LEU A 33 -6.69 -17.41 8.90
C LEU A 33 -7.90 -18.02 8.20
N TRP A 34 -8.91 -17.21 7.89
CA TRP A 34 -10.12 -17.67 7.23
C TRP A 34 -9.83 -18.18 5.81
N VAL A 35 -9.05 -17.44 5.02
CA VAL A 35 -8.67 -17.88 3.67
C VAL A 35 -7.78 -19.13 3.74
N PHE A 36 -6.75 -19.13 4.59
CA PHE A 36 -5.88 -20.29 4.77
C PHE A 36 -6.66 -21.55 5.18
N ARG A 37 -7.66 -21.41 6.06
CA ARG A 37 -8.52 -22.54 6.42
C ARG A 37 -9.32 -23.10 5.24
N ARG A 38 -9.77 -22.23 4.32
CA ARG A 38 -10.64 -22.59 3.20
C ARG A 38 -9.89 -23.15 2.00
N THR A 39 -8.71 -22.64 1.72
CA THR A 39 -7.97 -22.95 0.48
C THR A 39 -6.83 -23.93 0.70
N SER A 40 -6.33 -24.05 1.94
CA SER A 40 -5.20 -24.91 2.22
C SER A 40 -5.63 -26.33 2.57
N ASN A 41 -5.06 -27.32 1.90
CA ASN A 41 -5.25 -28.74 2.22
C ASN A 41 -4.51 -29.09 3.52
N GLN A 42 -5.20 -28.92 4.65
CA GLN A 42 -4.63 -29.14 5.99
C GLN A 42 -4.14 -30.59 6.18
N GLU A 43 -4.80 -31.59 5.60
CA GLU A 43 -4.35 -32.99 5.65
C GLU A 43 -3.05 -33.20 4.86
N GLY A 44 -2.96 -32.60 3.68
CA GLY A 44 -1.73 -32.57 2.87
C GLY A 44 -0.56 -31.94 3.62
N ILE A 45 -0.80 -30.82 4.31
CA ILE A 45 0.22 -30.14 5.14
C ILE A 45 0.66 -31.02 6.31
N ARG A 46 -0.27 -31.64 7.03
CA ARG A 46 0.06 -32.53 8.17
C ARG A 46 0.88 -33.74 7.69
N ASN A 47 0.50 -34.34 6.56
CA ASN A 47 1.23 -35.46 5.98
C ASN A 47 2.64 -35.08 5.52
N VAL A 48 2.82 -33.89 4.93
CA VAL A 48 4.15 -33.41 4.54
C VAL A 48 5.01 -33.09 5.76
N LYS A 49 4.44 -32.49 6.82
CA LYS A 49 5.16 -32.26 8.09
C LYS A 49 5.61 -33.55 8.76
N ALA A 50 4.75 -34.58 8.79
CA ALA A 50 5.11 -35.89 9.30
C ALA A 50 6.26 -36.52 8.51
N ARG A 51 6.24 -36.41 7.17
CA ARG A 51 7.35 -36.87 6.31
C ARG A 51 8.65 -36.08 6.50
N LEU A 52 8.56 -34.77 6.70
CA LEU A 52 9.71 -33.93 7.02
C LEU A 52 10.36 -34.35 8.33
N GLN A 53 9.55 -34.57 9.38
CA GLN A 53 10.04 -35.08 10.66
C GLN A 53 10.69 -36.46 10.50
N ALA A 54 10.06 -37.39 9.78
CA ALA A 54 10.62 -38.71 9.52
C ALA A 54 11.99 -38.65 8.81
N ARG A 55 12.13 -37.81 7.78
CA ARG A 55 13.41 -37.61 7.07
C ARG A 55 14.50 -37.00 7.93
N ILE A 56 14.15 -36.09 8.86
CA ILE A 56 15.12 -35.54 9.82
C ILE A 56 15.63 -36.64 10.77
N TYR A 57 14.76 -37.55 11.21
CA TYR A 57 15.16 -38.70 12.03
C TYR A 57 16.01 -39.70 11.25
N GLU A 58 15.66 -39.98 9.99
CA GLU A 58 16.41 -40.85 9.08
C GLU A 58 17.83 -40.32 8.84
N MET A 59 17.97 -39.01 8.61
CA MET A 59 19.27 -38.36 8.44
C MET A 59 20.15 -38.42 9.70
N ARG A 60 19.53 -38.45 10.89
CA ARG A 60 20.22 -38.67 12.17
C ARG A 60 20.62 -40.13 12.40
N LEU A 61 19.90 -41.07 11.78
CA LEU A 61 20.14 -42.50 11.95
C LEU A 61 21.18 -43.05 10.96
N PHE A 62 21.29 -42.46 9.75
CA PHE A 62 22.18 -42.89 8.68
C PHE A 62 23.25 -41.83 8.33
N VAL A 63 23.98 -41.36 9.34
CA VAL A 63 25.02 -40.32 9.17
C VAL A 63 26.22 -40.83 8.34
N ASP A 64 26.47 -42.14 8.34
CA ASP A 64 27.70 -42.73 7.79
C ASP A 64 27.63 -43.10 6.29
N GLU A 65 26.47 -42.93 5.63
CA GLU A 65 26.27 -43.27 4.22
C GLU A 65 25.99 -42.03 3.35
N PRO A 66 26.99 -41.47 2.64
CA PRO A 66 26.87 -40.17 1.94
C PRO A 66 25.83 -40.17 0.81
N LEU A 67 25.61 -41.32 0.14
CA LEU A 67 24.57 -41.48 -0.89
C LEU A 67 23.16 -41.42 -0.29
N LEU A 68 22.96 -42.00 0.90
CA LEU A 68 21.68 -41.97 1.61
C LEU A 68 21.36 -40.56 2.11
N VAL A 69 22.37 -39.86 2.65
CA VAL A 69 22.26 -38.46 3.07
C VAL A 69 21.87 -37.55 1.89
N TRP A 70 22.48 -37.75 0.71
CA TRP A 70 22.15 -36.98 -0.48
C TRP A 70 20.70 -37.22 -0.97
N GLN A 71 20.23 -38.46 -0.99
CA GLN A 71 18.84 -38.78 -1.32
C GLN A 71 17.84 -38.23 -0.29
N ALA A 72 18.20 -38.26 1.00
CA ALA A 72 17.41 -37.68 2.07
C ALA A 72 17.27 -36.16 1.88
N GLN A 73 18.36 -35.45 1.57
CA GLN A 73 18.36 -34.02 1.23
C GLN A 73 17.50 -33.70 0.01
N TRP A 74 17.64 -34.46 -1.08
CA TRP A 74 16.85 -34.21 -2.30
C TRP A 74 15.35 -34.37 -2.05
N GLY A 75 14.96 -35.37 -1.27
CA GLY A 75 13.54 -35.51 -0.94
C GLY A 75 13.06 -34.60 0.21
N LEU A 76 13.96 -34.01 1.02
CA LEU A 76 13.63 -32.85 1.86
C LEU A 76 13.31 -31.63 0.99
N ILE A 77 14.14 -31.37 -0.03
CA ILE A 77 13.92 -30.29 -0.99
C ILE A 77 12.58 -30.47 -1.71
N SER A 78 12.31 -31.66 -2.26
CA SER A 78 11.04 -31.91 -2.97
C SER A 78 9.81 -31.83 -2.04
N ALA A 79 9.92 -32.30 -0.79
CA ALA A 79 8.87 -32.13 0.21
C ALA A 79 8.63 -30.65 0.54
N ASN A 80 9.70 -29.85 0.67
CA ASN A 80 9.61 -28.40 0.89
C ASN A 80 9.02 -27.67 -0.32
N VAL A 81 9.40 -28.02 -1.55
CA VAL A 81 8.81 -27.45 -2.77
C VAL A 81 7.31 -27.74 -2.83
N ARG A 82 6.90 -28.98 -2.52
CA ARG A 82 5.48 -29.33 -2.46
C ARG A 82 4.75 -28.57 -1.35
N TYR A 83 5.39 -28.39 -0.20
CA TYR A 83 4.85 -27.59 0.89
C TYR A 83 4.66 -26.12 0.50
N ILE A 84 5.67 -25.50 -0.12
CA ILE A 84 5.60 -24.12 -0.64
C ILE A 84 4.48 -24.02 -1.68
N GLY A 85 4.38 -24.97 -2.61
CA GLY A 85 3.30 -25.02 -3.60
C GLY A 85 1.91 -25.06 -2.96
N MET A 86 1.73 -25.80 -1.87
CA MET A 86 0.46 -25.82 -1.12
C MET A 86 0.17 -24.49 -0.39
N MET A 87 1.20 -23.71 -0.04
CA MET A 87 1.06 -22.38 0.56
C MET A 87 0.87 -21.26 -0.47
N MET A 88 1.33 -21.46 -1.71
CA MET A 88 1.19 -20.47 -2.78
C MET A 88 -0.27 -20.20 -3.14
N VAL A 89 -1.14 -21.22 -3.13
CA VAL A 89 -2.56 -21.05 -3.43
C VAL A 89 -3.25 -20.07 -2.47
N PRO A 90 -3.24 -20.28 -1.13
CA PRO A 90 -3.79 -19.30 -0.19
C PRO A 90 -3.12 -17.93 -0.31
N ALA A 91 -1.80 -17.88 -0.52
CA ALA A 91 -1.08 -16.62 -0.68
C ALA A 91 -1.60 -15.83 -1.89
N LEU A 92 -1.72 -16.46 -3.06
CA LEU A 92 -2.20 -15.81 -4.29
C LEU A 92 -3.66 -15.34 -4.15
N VAL A 93 -4.51 -16.17 -3.53
CA VAL A 93 -5.90 -15.81 -3.22
C VAL A 93 -5.97 -14.60 -2.28
N MET A 94 -5.04 -14.49 -1.32
CA MET A 94 -4.93 -13.34 -0.41
C MET A 94 -4.33 -12.09 -1.06
N THR A 95 -3.44 -12.25 -2.05
CA THR A 95 -2.81 -11.13 -2.76
C THR A 95 -3.86 -10.23 -3.42
N ALA A 96 -4.88 -10.81 -4.05
CA ALA A 96 -5.91 -10.04 -4.75
C ALA A 96 -6.66 -9.03 -3.84
N PRO A 97 -7.27 -9.43 -2.70
CA PRO A 97 -7.89 -8.48 -1.78
C PRO A 97 -6.86 -7.58 -1.11
N MET A 98 -5.62 -8.05 -0.87
CA MET A 98 -4.59 -7.23 -0.23
C MET A 98 -4.17 -6.06 -1.12
N ILE A 99 -4.01 -6.27 -2.43
CA ILE A 99 -3.68 -5.18 -3.38
C ILE A 99 -4.76 -4.10 -3.34
N LEU A 100 -6.04 -4.50 -3.31
CA LEU A 100 -7.18 -3.56 -3.26
C LEU A 100 -7.20 -2.70 -1.99
N VAL A 101 -6.86 -3.31 -0.85
CA VAL A 101 -6.81 -2.62 0.43
C VAL A 101 -5.54 -1.79 0.54
N PHE A 102 -4.42 -2.27 0.02
CA PHE A 102 -3.11 -1.63 0.11
C PHE A 102 -3.15 -0.19 -0.41
N GLY A 103 -3.67 0.06 -1.62
CA GLY A 103 -3.75 1.41 -2.17
C GLY A 103 -4.58 2.38 -1.30
N GLN A 104 -5.60 1.87 -0.60
CA GLN A 104 -6.42 2.68 0.31
C GLN A 104 -5.68 3.04 1.60
N LEU A 105 -4.91 2.08 2.13
CA LEU A 105 -4.11 2.30 3.34
C LEU A 105 -2.90 3.18 3.06
N GLU A 106 -2.30 3.05 1.88
CA GLU A 106 -1.22 3.92 1.43
C GLU A 106 -1.68 5.38 1.37
N CYS A 107 -2.90 5.64 0.87
CA CYS A 107 -3.49 6.98 0.90
C CYS A 107 -3.65 7.55 2.33
N PHE A 108 -3.78 6.73 3.37
CA PHE A 108 -4.01 7.20 4.74
C PHE A 108 -2.76 7.21 5.63
N TYR A 109 -1.90 6.20 5.48
CA TYR A 109 -0.72 6.00 6.32
C TYR A 109 0.61 6.19 5.60
N GLY A 110 0.61 6.25 4.26
CA GLY A 110 1.83 6.37 3.45
C GLY A 110 2.42 7.79 3.45
N TYR A 111 1.59 8.81 3.64
CA TYR A 111 1.97 10.20 3.47
C TYR A 111 1.53 11.09 4.64
N THR A 112 2.34 12.12 4.91
CA THR A 112 2.01 13.15 5.90
C THR A 112 1.47 14.39 5.18
N PRO A 113 0.42 15.06 5.70
CA PRO A 113 -0.05 16.33 5.14
C PRO A 113 1.06 17.38 5.11
N LEU A 114 0.97 18.35 4.22
CA LEU A 114 1.98 19.39 4.11
C LEU A 114 1.97 20.26 5.39
N GLU A 115 3.04 20.23 6.16
CA GLU A 115 3.11 21.07 7.35
C GLU A 115 3.15 22.57 6.97
N PRO A 116 2.49 23.46 7.73
CA PRO A 116 2.60 24.89 7.50
C PRO A 116 4.07 25.35 7.47
N GLY A 117 4.44 26.13 6.45
CA GLY A 117 5.79 26.60 6.16
C GLY A 117 6.61 25.67 5.26
N LYS A 118 6.17 24.42 5.02
CA LYS A 118 6.86 23.49 4.11
C LYS A 118 6.38 23.66 2.66
N THR A 119 7.27 23.31 1.75
CA THR A 119 7.03 23.34 0.30
C THR A 119 6.76 21.95 -0.25
N ALA A 120 5.91 21.87 -1.27
CA ALA A 120 5.68 20.66 -2.05
C ALA A 120 5.74 20.98 -3.55
N ILE A 121 5.92 19.95 -4.37
CA ILE A 121 5.91 20.07 -5.83
C ILE A 121 4.60 19.48 -6.35
N VAL A 122 3.90 20.26 -7.16
CA VAL A 122 2.78 19.80 -7.97
C VAL A 122 3.33 19.53 -9.36
N THR A 123 3.13 18.33 -9.89
CA THR A 123 3.57 17.94 -11.23
C THR A 123 2.39 17.42 -12.01
N VAL A 124 2.28 17.89 -13.26
CA VAL A 124 1.25 17.48 -14.20
C VAL A 124 1.93 16.81 -15.37
N GLN A 125 1.51 15.59 -15.66
CA GLN A 125 1.92 14.87 -16.85
C GLN A 125 0.91 15.11 -17.96
N MET A 126 1.40 15.65 -19.07
CA MET A 126 0.59 15.87 -20.27
C MET A 126 0.65 14.64 -21.17
N LYS A 127 -0.47 14.38 -21.87
CA LYS A 127 -0.53 13.45 -23.00
C LYS A 127 0.08 14.08 -24.24
N SER A 128 0.28 13.29 -25.30
CA SER A 128 0.76 13.79 -26.59
C SER A 128 -0.09 14.90 -27.18
N THR A 129 -1.42 14.86 -26.95
CA THR A 129 -2.37 15.87 -27.40
C THR A 129 -2.27 17.20 -26.64
N GLY A 130 -1.59 17.22 -25.50
CA GLY A 130 -1.47 18.39 -24.62
C GLY A 130 -0.12 19.09 -24.66
N ILE A 131 0.78 18.69 -25.57
CA ILE A 131 2.12 19.27 -25.66
C ILE A 131 2.00 20.75 -26.05
N GLY A 132 2.70 21.62 -25.31
CA GLY A 132 2.67 23.07 -25.53
C GLY A 132 1.55 23.82 -24.80
N LEU A 133 0.62 23.13 -24.14
CA LEU A 133 -0.37 23.77 -23.27
C LEU A 133 0.26 24.07 -21.90
N THR A 134 0.17 25.33 -21.47
CA THR A 134 0.60 25.75 -20.14
C THR A 134 -0.63 26.04 -19.27
N PRO A 135 -1.05 25.12 -18.37
CA PRO A 135 -2.14 25.39 -17.45
C PRO A 135 -1.74 26.44 -16.42
N ALA A 136 -2.72 27.23 -15.98
CA ALA A 136 -2.56 28.11 -14.83
C ALA A 136 -2.95 27.36 -13.54
N LEU A 137 -2.04 27.32 -12.55
CA LEU A 137 -2.32 26.74 -11.24
C LEU A 137 -2.91 27.81 -10.31
N ARG A 138 -4.15 27.60 -9.86
CA ARG A 138 -4.80 28.41 -8.82
C ARG A 138 -4.87 27.61 -7.53
N ALA A 139 -4.26 28.14 -6.47
CA ALA A 139 -4.26 27.53 -5.15
C ALA A 139 -5.38 28.13 -4.26
N PRO A 140 -5.93 27.36 -3.31
CA PRO A 140 -6.90 27.87 -2.34
C PRO A 140 -6.23 28.79 -1.31
N GLU A 141 -7.02 29.60 -0.61
CA GLU A 141 -6.50 30.52 0.40
C GLU A 141 -5.79 29.79 1.55
N GLY A 142 -4.48 29.97 1.66
CA GLY A 142 -3.64 29.27 2.63
C GLY A 142 -2.57 28.41 1.99
N ILE A 143 -2.55 28.32 0.66
CA ILE A 143 -1.45 27.75 -0.12
C ILE A 143 -1.01 28.81 -1.13
N VAL A 144 0.29 29.06 -1.20
CA VAL A 144 0.88 29.98 -2.17
C VAL A 144 1.64 29.20 -3.23
N VAL A 145 1.46 29.60 -4.49
CA VAL A 145 2.28 29.12 -5.61
C VAL A 145 3.51 30.01 -5.69
N GLU A 146 4.69 29.45 -5.46
CA GLU A 146 5.93 30.23 -5.36
C GLU A 146 6.64 30.42 -6.68
N THR A 147 6.44 29.49 -7.61
CA THR A 147 7.16 29.49 -8.89
C THR A 147 6.18 29.58 -10.06
N PRO A 148 6.57 30.23 -11.16
CA PRO A 148 5.85 30.09 -12.42
C PRO A 148 5.89 28.62 -12.91
N PRO A 149 5.04 28.25 -13.88
CA PRO A 149 5.06 26.92 -14.49
C PRO A 149 6.43 26.61 -15.09
N VAL A 150 7.07 25.55 -14.60
CA VAL A 150 8.32 25.03 -15.15
C VAL A 150 8.01 23.84 -16.07
N HIS A 151 8.42 23.93 -17.33
CA HIS A 151 8.20 22.88 -18.32
C HIS A 151 9.43 21.97 -18.41
N VAL A 152 9.16 20.67 -18.47
CA VAL A 152 10.16 19.64 -18.76
C VAL A 152 9.76 18.97 -20.07
N ASP A 153 10.21 19.54 -21.18
CA ASP A 153 9.73 19.19 -22.53
C ASP A 153 9.95 17.71 -22.88
N GLY A 154 11.14 17.18 -22.55
CA GLY A 154 11.45 15.75 -22.75
C GLY A 154 10.55 14.81 -21.94
N GLY A 155 10.00 15.28 -20.82
CA GLY A 155 9.08 14.54 -19.97
C GLY A 155 7.61 14.83 -20.26
N ARG A 156 7.27 15.89 -21.03
CA ARG A 156 5.91 16.43 -21.18
C ARG A 156 5.27 16.77 -19.81
N GLN A 157 6.07 17.32 -18.91
CA GLN A 157 5.65 17.65 -17.56
C GLN A 157 5.65 19.15 -17.34
N VAL A 158 4.69 19.60 -16.53
CA VAL A 158 4.66 20.97 -16.01
C VAL A 158 4.62 20.90 -14.49
N SER A 159 5.52 21.62 -13.83
CA SER A 159 5.67 21.58 -12.39
C SER A 159 5.62 22.96 -11.75
N TRP A 160 5.07 23.02 -10.53
CA TRP A 160 5.04 24.20 -9.68
C TRP A 160 5.50 23.85 -8.28
N ARG A 161 6.19 24.77 -7.64
CA ARG A 161 6.45 24.71 -6.21
C ARG A 161 5.35 25.47 -5.46
N ILE A 162 4.72 24.79 -4.51
CA ILE A 162 3.72 25.38 -3.62
C ILE A 162 4.24 25.39 -2.18
N ARG A 163 3.76 26.33 -1.36
CA ARG A 163 4.02 26.36 0.09
C ARG A 163 2.69 26.43 0.85
N ALA A 164 2.55 25.59 1.87
CA ALA A 164 1.45 25.71 2.83
C ALA A 164 1.72 26.88 3.78
N LEU A 165 0.78 27.80 3.92
CA LEU A 165 0.85 28.91 4.88
C LEU A 165 0.13 28.57 6.19
N ARG A 166 -0.98 27.84 6.10
CA ARG A 166 -1.82 27.43 7.23
C ARG A 166 -2.40 26.03 7.02
N PRO A 167 -2.85 25.34 8.09
CA PRO A 167 -3.61 24.10 7.94
C PRO A 167 -4.88 24.35 7.11
N ILE A 168 -5.08 23.57 6.07
CA ILE A 168 -6.24 23.65 5.18
C ILE A 168 -6.47 22.33 4.46
N ALA A 169 -7.74 21.98 4.26
CA ALA A 169 -8.17 21.00 3.27
C ALA A 169 -8.87 21.75 2.14
N GLY A 170 -8.41 21.60 0.90
CA GLY A 170 -8.98 22.30 -0.24
C GLY A 170 -8.56 21.66 -1.56
N ASP A 171 -8.86 22.35 -2.66
CA ASP A 171 -8.54 21.88 -4.01
C ASP A 171 -7.65 22.90 -4.74
N LEU A 172 -6.55 22.40 -5.31
CA LEU A 172 -5.81 23.09 -6.36
C LEU A 172 -6.60 23.01 -7.66
N GLN A 173 -6.71 24.12 -8.38
CA GLN A 173 -7.39 24.19 -9.66
C GLN A 173 -6.37 24.41 -10.77
N LEU A 174 -6.35 23.51 -11.74
CA LEU A 174 -5.56 23.65 -12.95
C LEU A 174 -6.47 24.11 -14.07
N VAL A 175 -6.28 25.36 -14.48
CA VAL A 175 -7.09 26.02 -15.49
C VAL A 175 -6.40 25.86 -16.84
N PHE A 176 -6.99 25.04 -17.70
CA PHE A 176 -6.67 24.93 -19.12
C PHE A 176 -7.62 25.83 -19.93
N PRO A 177 -7.32 26.09 -21.23
CA PRO A 177 -8.21 26.86 -22.09
C PRO A 177 -9.63 26.28 -22.16
N ASP A 178 -9.74 24.94 -22.21
CA ASP A 178 -11.01 24.25 -22.47
C ASP A 178 -11.62 23.57 -21.22
N GLU A 179 -10.80 23.34 -20.17
CA GLU A 179 -11.24 22.62 -18.97
C GLU A 179 -10.57 23.13 -17.69
N THR A 180 -11.21 22.90 -16.55
CA THR A 180 -10.60 23.13 -15.23
C THR A 180 -10.59 21.84 -14.44
N LEU A 181 -9.39 21.37 -14.11
CA LEU A 181 -9.18 20.16 -13.33
C LEU A 181 -8.92 20.51 -11.87
N LYS A 182 -9.48 19.72 -10.96
CA LYS A 182 -9.28 19.87 -9.51
C LYS A 182 -8.33 18.81 -8.98
N LYS A 183 -7.50 19.16 -8.00
CA LYS A 183 -6.61 18.23 -7.30
C LYS A 183 -6.67 18.53 -5.82
N SER A 184 -6.94 17.52 -4.99
CA SER A 184 -7.05 17.75 -3.55
C SER A 184 -5.69 18.08 -2.93
N VAL A 185 -5.68 19.01 -2.00
CA VAL A 185 -4.50 19.41 -1.23
C VAL A 185 -4.84 19.56 0.24
N HIS A 186 -4.00 18.96 1.08
CA HIS A 186 -4.16 18.99 2.52
C HIS A 186 -2.86 19.47 3.17
N ALA A 187 -2.99 20.53 3.95
CA ALA A 187 -1.94 21.04 4.81
C ALA A 187 -2.38 20.89 6.27
N GLY A 188 -1.51 20.42 7.14
CA GLY A 188 -1.88 20.16 8.53
C GLY A 188 -0.91 19.26 9.26
N ARG A 189 -1.42 18.55 10.26
CA ARG A 189 -0.69 17.60 11.09
C ARG A 189 -1.48 16.32 11.29
N GLY A 190 -0.75 15.23 11.51
CA GLY A 190 -1.30 13.91 11.80
C GLY A 190 -1.77 13.14 10.55
N PRO A 191 -2.12 11.85 10.71
CA PRO A 191 -2.55 11.01 9.61
C PRO A 191 -3.87 11.50 9.02
N GLN A 192 -3.95 11.59 7.70
CA GLN A 192 -5.16 11.97 6.97
C GLN A 192 -5.21 11.21 5.65
N TYR A 193 -6.40 11.12 5.06
CA TYR A 193 -6.55 10.51 3.76
C TYR A 193 -6.09 11.48 2.66
N LEU A 194 -4.95 11.19 2.06
CA LEU A 194 -4.27 12.02 1.07
C LEU A 194 -4.28 11.33 -0.30
N SER A 195 -4.49 12.13 -1.34
CA SER A 195 -4.25 11.70 -2.71
C SER A 195 -2.94 12.30 -3.20
N GLU A 196 -1.89 11.49 -3.25
CA GLU A 196 -0.64 11.88 -3.90
C GLU A 196 -0.87 12.09 -5.40
N ARG A 197 -1.40 11.08 -6.09
CA ARG A 197 -1.60 11.11 -7.54
C ARG A 197 -3.07 10.92 -7.93
N ARG A 198 -3.51 11.72 -8.89
CA ARG A 198 -4.81 11.61 -9.58
C ARG A 198 -4.54 11.20 -11.02
N VAL A 199 -5.15 10.11 -11.48
CA VAL A 199 -4.78 9.44 -12.74
C VAL A 199 -5.92 9.44 -13.76
N SER A 200 -5.57 9.38 -15.04
CA SER A 200 -6.50 9.27 -16.17
C SER A 200 -6.78 7.84 -16.61
N SER A 201 -6.02 6.84 -16.14
CA SER A 201 -6.22 5.41 -16.49
C SER A 201 -7.08 4.68 -15.45
N ALA A 202 -7.90 3.73 -15.91
CA ALA A 202 -8.71 2.90 -15.02
C ALA A 202 -7.88 1.85 -14.27
N LEU A 203 -6.80 1.35 -14.88
CA LEU A 203 -5.91 0.39 -14.24
C LEU A 203 -5.07 1.07 -13.13
N ASP A 204 -4.60 2.29 -13.38
CA ASP A 204 -3.82 3.03 -12.39
C ASP A 204 -4.66 3.49 -11.20
N LEU A 205 -5.99 3.61 -11.37
CA LEU A 205 -6.92 3.91 -10.28
C LEU A 205 -6.91 2.82 -9.19
N LEU A 206 -6.51 1.59 -9.54
CA LEU A 206 -6.34 0.51 -8.57
C LEU A 206 -5.22 0.83 -7.57
N TRP A 207 -4.13 1.43 -8.05
CA TRP A 207 -2.97 1.80 -7.25
C TRP A 207 -3.13 3.16 -6.57
N TYR A 208 -3.82 4.10 -7.24
CA TYR A 208 -4.05 5.46 -6.75
C TYR A 208 -5.54 5.77 -6.58
N PRO A 209 -6.23 5.13 -5.62
CA PRO A 209 -7.67 5.30 -5.45
C PRO A 209 -8.06 6.54 -4.65
N GLY A 210 -7.09 7.42 -4.36
CA GLY A 210 -7.26 8.59 -3.49
C GLY A 210 -8.27 9.62 -4.02
N GLU A 211 -8.35 9.76 -5.33
CA GLU A 211 -9.25 10.70 -6.00
C GLU A 211 -9.97 10.03 -7.18
N ASN A 212 -11.10 10.59 -7.60
CA ASN A 212 -11.78 10.13 -8.81
C ASN A 212 -10.88 10.32 -10.02
N ARG A 213 -11.04 9.43 -11.00
CA ARG A 213 -10.33 9.48 -12.28
C ARG A 213 -10.43 10.87 -12.94
N LEU A 214 -9.38 11.30 -13.62
CA LEU A 214 -9.42 12.48 -14.49
C LEU A 214 -10.38 12.22 -15.66
N ALA A 215 -11.09 13.27 -16.07
CA ALA A 215 -11.89 13.22 -17.29
C ALA A 215 -10.98 12.98 -18.50
N ALA A 216 -11.55 12.49 -19.61
CA ALA A 216 -10.79 12.35 -20.84
C ALA A 216 -10.38 13.74 -21.33
N GLY A 217 -9.09 14.04 -21.21
CA GLY A 217 -8.50 15.33 -21.57
C GLY A 217 -7.01 15.21 -21.87
N SER A 218 -6.34 16.36 -21.93
CA SER A 218 -4.93 16.49 -22.31
C SER A 218 -3.96 16.09 -21.19
N VAL A 219 -4.46 15.81 -19.99
CA VAL A 219 -3.68 15.42 -18.82
C VAL A 219 -3.76 13.91 -18.61
N ASP A 220 -2.60 13.31 -18.32
CA ASP A 220 -2.50 11.90 -17.98
C ASP A 220 -2.58 11.65 -16.47
N TRP A 221 -1.81 12.41 -15.69
CA TRP A 221 -1.90 12.38 -14.23
C TRP A 221 -1.47 13.72 -13.62
N ILE A 222 -1.94 13.96 -12.40
CA ILE A 222 -1.58 15.10 -11.57
C ILE A 222 -1.08 14.55 -10.24
N GLU A 223 0.13 14.90 -9.88
CA GLU A 223 0.81 14.44 -8.69
C GLU A 223 1.15 15.62 -7.78
N LEU A 224 0.95 15.42 -6.48
CA LEU A 224 1.38 16.31 -5.44
C LEU A 224 2.30 15.53 -4.52
N HIS A 225 3.58 15.90 -4.49
CA HIS A 225 4.59 15.21 -3.69
C HIS A 225 4.43 15.57 -2.21
N TYR A 226 3.85 14.64 -1.45
CA TYR A 226 3.80 14.70 0.00
C TYR A 226 5.03 14.02 0.62
N PRO A 227 5.50 14.49 1.79
CA PRO A 227 6.51 13.77 2.55
C PRO A 227 5.97 12.40 3.00
N GLN A 228 6.83 11.37 2.93
CA GLN A 228 6.49 10.03 3.41
C GLN A 228 6.21 10.05 4.91
N ALA A 229 5.18 9.32 5.33
CA ALA A 229 4.86 9.12 6.73
C ALA A 229 5.53 7.86 7.28
N THR A 230 5.97 7.95 8.53
CA THR A 230 6.36 6.82 9.35
C THR A 230 5.39 6.69 10.52
N VAL A 231 5.21 5.47 11.00
CA VAL A 231 4.41 5.20 12.18
C VAL A 231 5.36 4.87 13.32
N SER A 232 5.33 5.72 14.34
CA SER A 232 6.13 5.58 15.56
C SER A 232 5.43 4.70 16.58
N ALA A 233 6.03 3.58 16.96
CA ALA A 233 5.62 2.80 18.13
C ALA A 233 6.79 2.05 18.75
N LEU A 234 6.72 1.83 20.07
CA LEU A 234 7.77 1.14 20.83
C LEU A 234 9.18 1.75 20.64
N GLY A 235 9.25 3.06 20.34
CA GLY A 235 10.50 3.78 20.06
C GLY A 235 11.07 3.55 18.65
N LEU A 236 10.34 2.89 17.75
CA LEU A 236 10.74 2.65 16.37
C LEU A 236 9.84 3.41 15.39
N ASP A 237 10.48 4.08 14.42
CA ASP A 237 9.80 4.75 13.31
C ASP A 237 9.89 3.88 12.06
N LEU A 238 8.82 3.14 11.79
CA LEU A 238 8.77 2.19 10.68
C LEU A 238 7.64 2.54 9.72
N HIS A 239 7.77 2.08 8.48
CA HIS A 239 6.70 2.19 7.51
C HIS A 239 5.47 1.39 7.98
N TRP A 240 4.28 1.93 7.74
CA TRP A 240 3.01 1.41 8.27
C TRP A 240 2.76 -0.06 7.87
N LEU A 241 3.24 -0.47 6.69
CA LEU A 241 3.13 -1.84 6.19
C LEU A 241 3.84 -2.84 7.11
N ILE A 242 5.00 -2.47 7.66
CA ILE A 242 5.77 -3.33 8.57
C ILE A 242 4.96 -3.60 9.83
N TRP A 243 4.37 -2.55 10.40
CA TRP A 243 3.48 -2.66 11.54
C TRP A 243 2.22 -3.47 11.22
N LEU A 244 1.60 -3.25 10.06
CA LEU A 244 0.44 -4.01 9.61
C LEU A 244 0.75 -5.52 9.60
N LEU A 245 1.86 -5.90 8.95
CA LEU A 245 2.31 -7.28 8.83
C LEU A 245 2.66 -7.88 10.18
N ALA A 246 3.41 -7.17 11.03
CA ALA A 246 3.79 -7.67 12.36
C ALA A 246 2.57 -7.91 13.25
N LEU A 247 1.66 -6.93 13.33
CA LEU A 247 0.45 -7.01 14.14
C LEU A 247 -0.56 -8.03 13.60
N SER A 248 -0.68 -8.16 12.27
CA SER A 248 -1.56 -9.17 11.65
C SER A 248 -1.03 -10.58 11.87
N MET A 249 0.29 -10.78 11.77
CA MET A 249 0.93 -12.05 12.07
C MET A 249 0.76 -12.42 13.55
N LEU A 250 0.98 -11.48 14.47
CA LEU A 250 0.73 -11.67 15.90
C LEU A 250 -0.73 -12.08 16.16
N SER A 251 -1.68 -11.37 15.56
CA SER A 251 -3.11 -11.65 15.68
C SER A 251 -3.46 -13.04 15.13
N ALA A 252 -2.90 -13.42 13.98
CA ALA A 252 -3.10 -14.73 13.38
C ALA A 252 -2.51 -15.86 14.24
N LEU A 253 -1.35 -15.64 14.86
CA LEU A 253 -0.73 -16.61 15.78
C LEU A 253 -1.57 -16.82 17.04
N LEU A 254 -2.07 -15.73 17.66
CA LEU A 254 -2.94 -15.79 18.83
C LEU A 254 -4.27 -16.49 18.53
N LEU A 255 -4.83 -16.29 17.34
CA LEU A 255 -6.11 -16.87 16.93
C LEU A 255 -5.98 -18.25 16.25
N LYS A 256 -4.77 -18.71 15.94
CA LYS A 256 -4.49 -19.97 15.23
C LYS A 256 -5.24 -21.15 15.83
N GLY A 257 -5.19 -21.30 17.15
CA GLY A 257 -5.83 -22.41 17.87
C GLY A 257 -7.36 -22.43 17.73
N ARG A 258 -7.98 -21.24 17.66
CA ARG A 258 -9.44 -21.11 17.53
C ARG A 258 -9.93 -21.44 16.12
N PHE A 259 -9.11 -21.20 15.10
CA PHE A 259 -9.43 -21.51 13.71
C PHE A 259 -8.99 -22.91 13.25
N ARG A 260 -8.30 -23.70 14.11
CA ARG A 260 -7.76 -25.04 13.81
C ARG A 260 -6.87 -25.08 12.55
N VAL A 261 -6.15 -24.00 12.28
CA VAL A 261 -5.24 -23.91 11.12
C VAL A 261 -3.84 -24.35 11.56
N SER A 262 -3.22 -25.28 10.84
CA SER A 262 -1.80 -25.59 11.02
C SER A 262 -0.97 -24.86 9.97
N PHE A 263 -0.39 -23.72 10.35
CA PHE A 263 0.87 -23.26 9.74
C PHE A 263 1.94 -24.29 10.00
#